data_AF-W2RFP6-F1
#
_entry.id   AF-W2RFP6-F1
#
_cell.length_a   1.000
_cell.length_b   1.000
_cell.length_c   1.000
_cell.angle_alpha   90.00
_cell.angle_beta   90.00
_cell.angle_gamma   90.00
#
_symmetry.space_group_name_H-M   'P 1'
#
loop_
_entity.id
_entity.type
_entity.pdbx_description
1 polymer ?
#
loop_
_entity_poly.entity_id
_entity_poly.type
_entity_poly.pdbx_seq_one_letter_code
_entity_poly.pdbx_strand_id
1 'polypeptide(L)'
;MVNTKDICAFFYDDLGSGCYACRECGTARKQQVGSGYSNLMSHITTKHPQYEEMYSAATSSGTLQSFGFVSQETNHRFQWLRWFVERNLPISEVDNDVSRSMSKWPPISSKALKACMHTVAKNVGVVIDQELGVSFGLMFDGWSHGSMHYIGLYGVYDVMGARRERLLSLSPLGEGGQSAEAHVEMIRTVLDVYNKTTAMVAFIVGDNCNTNQKIATLLGVPLPRSTTS
;
A
#
# COMPACT_ATOMS: atom_id res chain seq x y z
N MET A 1 -19.57 15.69 -8.55
CA MET A 1 -20.58 15.90 -9.61
C MET A 1 -20.36 14.79 -10.63
N VAL A 2 -21.30 13.86 -10.76
CA VAL A 2 -21.15 12.70 -11.66
C VAL A 2 -21.19 13.18 -13.12
N ASN A 3 -20.30 12.69 -13.96
CA ASN A 3 -20.22 13.11 -15.35
C ASN A 3 -21.38 12.49 -16.16
N THR A 4 -22.12 13.32 -16.89
CA THR A 4 -23.21 12.92 -17.79
C THR A 4 -22.82 11.80 -18.77
N LYS A 5 -21.56 11.82 -19.20
CA LYS A 5 -21.00 10.78 -20.07
C LYS A 5 -21.01 9.40 -19.41
N ASP A 6 -20.68 9.32 -18.13
CA ASP A 6 -20.56 8.06 -17.40
C ASP A 6 -21.95 7.46 -17.10
N ILE A 7 -22.93 8.33 -16.81
CA ILE A 7 -24.33 7.92 -16.67
C ILE A 7 -24.85 7.37 -18.00
N CYS A 8 -24.62 8.06 -19.12
CA CYS A 8 -25.03 7.55 -20.43
C CYS A 8 -24.32 6.22 -20.78
N ALA A 9 -23.03 6.07 -20.47
CA ALA A 9 -22.30 4.82 -20.71
C ALA A 9 -22.83 3.64 -19.87
N PHE A 10 -23.38 3.92 -18.68
CA PHE A 10 -24.00 2.89 -17.84
C PHE A 10 -25.33 2.41 -18.42
N PHE A 11 -26.19 3.31 -18.89
CA PHE A 11 -27.55 3.00 -19.34
C PHE A 11 -27.69 2.62 -20.82
N TYR A 12 -26.64 2.75 -21.64
CA TYR A 12 -26.71 2.52 -23.08
C TYR A 12 -25.64 1.56 -23.60
N ASP A 13 -26.04 0.74 -24.57
CA ASP A 13 -25.13 0.01 -25.45
C ASP A 13 -24.89 0.81 -26.73
N ASP A 14 -23.63 0.96 -27.12
CA ASP A 14 -23.24 1.59 -28.39
C ASP A 14 -23.45 0.60 -29.55
N LEU A 15 -24.35 0.97 -30.46
CA LEU A 15 -24.64 0.21 -31.68
C LEU A 15 -23.82 0.70 -32.88
N GLY A 16 -22.94 1.67 -32.67
CA GLY A 16 -22.13 2.32 -33.70
C GLY A 16 -22.87 3.46 -34.41
N SER A 17 -22.13 4.27 -35.15
CA SER A 17 -22.65 5.42 -35.93
C SER A 17 -23.48 6.42 -35.11
N GLY A 18 -23.17 6.56 -33.82
CA GLY A 18 -23.88 7.42 -32.88
C GLY A 18 -25.27 6.92 -32.49
N CYS A 19 -25.59 5.64 -32.73
CA CYS A 19 -26.82 4.99 -32.28
C CYS A 19 -26.58 4.21 -31.00
N TYR A 20 -27.49 4.33 -30.05
CA TYR A 20 -27.39 3.73 -28.73
C TYR A 20 -28.70 3.03 -28.36
N ALA A 21 -28.65 1.85 -27.74
CA ALA A 21 -29.83 1.18 -27.20
C ALA A 21 -29.86 1.29 -25.68
N CYS A 22 -30.97 1.75 -25.11
CA CYS A 22 -31.13 1.77 -23.65
C CYS A 22 -31.20 0.34 -23.10
N ARG A 23 -30.37 0.03 -22.11
CA ARG A 23 -30.31 -1.31 -21.49
C ARG A 23 -31.58 -1.68 -20.72
N GLU A 24 -32.26 -0.70 -20.16
CA GLU A 24 -33.45 -0.91 -19.31
C GLU A 24 -34.73 -1.13 -20.12
N CYS A 25 -34.89 -0.41 -21.24
CA CYS A 25 -36.13 -0.45 -22.03
C CYS A 25 -35.94 -0.83 -23.50
N GLY A 26 -34.70 -1.10 -23.94
CA GLY A 26 -34.37 -1.47 -25.32
C GLY A 26 -34.54 -0.35 -26.34
N THR A 27 -34.92 0.87 -25.94
CA THR A 27 -35.22 1.96 -26.87
C THR A 27 -33.93 2.45 -27.56
N ALA A 28 -33.90 2.37 -28.89
CA ALA A 28 -32.82 2.91 -29.69
C ALA A 28 -32.90 4.45 -29.81
N ARG A 29 -31.77 5.13 -29.67
CA ARG A 29 -31.63 6.59 -29.75
C ARG A 29 -30.37 6.94 -30.53
N LYS A 30 -30.52 7.82 -31.52
CA LYS A 30 -29.38 8.42 -32.21
C LYS A 30 -28.93 9.68 -31.48
N GLN A 31 -27.66 9.76 -31.13
CA GLN A 31 -27.06 10.94 -30.52
C GLN A 31 -27.10 12.11 -31.51
N GLN A 32 -27.60 13.25 -31.04
CA GLN A 32 -27.72 14.45 -31.84
C GLN A 32 -26.35 15.12 -32.00
N VAL A 33 -25.93 15.30 -33.25
CA VAL A 33 -24.67 15.97 -33.62
C VAL A 33 -24.65 17.38 -33.02
N GLY A 34 -23.59 17.70 -32.26
CA GLY A 34 -23.39 19.03 -31.64
C GLY A 34 -24.05 19.25 -30.28
N SER A 35 -24.84 18.31 -29.76
CA SER A 35 -25.58 18.46 -28.47
C SER A 35 -24.97 17.69 -27.28
N GLY A 36 -23.90 16.93 -27.52
CA GLY A 36 -23.31 16.05 -26.52
C GLY A 36 -24.23 14.89 -26.13
N TYR A 37 -24.39 14.63 -24.83
CA TYR A 37 -25.20 13.54 -24.26
C TYR A 37 -26.61 13.97 -23.82
N SER A 38 -26.98 15.23 -24.09
CA SER A 38 -28.20 15.86 -23.55
C SER A 38 -29.48 15.11 -23.95
N ASN A 39 -29.54 14.61 -25.18
CA ASN A 39 -30.72 13.90 -25.69
C ASN A 39 -30.85 12.47 -25.11
N LEU A 40 -29.73 11.80 -24.84
CA LEU A 40 -29.69 10.50 -24.16
C LEU A 40 -30.09 10.67 -22.68
N MET A 41 -29.60 11.73 -22.03
CA MET A 41 -30.03 12.05 -20.66
C MET A 41 -31.51 12.40 -20.57
N SER A 42 -32.04 13.18 -21.51
CA SER A 42 -33.47 13.50 -21.53
C SER A 42 -34.33 12.24 -21.59
N HIS A 43 -33.90 11.21 -22.32
CA HIS A 43 -34.56 9.91 -22.29
C HIS A 43 -34.47 9.26 -20.91
N ILE A 44 -33.28 9.19 -20.32
CA ILE A 44 -33.06 8.60 -19.00
C ILE A 44 -33.94 9.28 -17.94
N THR A 45 -33.90 10.62 -17.86
CA THR A 45 -34.67 11.37 -16.84
C THR A 45 -36.18 11.23 -17.01
N THR A 46 -36.67 11.05 -18.25
CA THR A 46 -38.10 10.94 -18.53
C THR A 46 -38.64 9.51 -18.38
N LYS A 47 -37.86 8.50 -18.81
CA LYS A 47 -38.30 7.09 -18.85
C LYS A 47 -37.81 6.27 -17.67
N HIS A 48 -36.77 6.73 -16.98
CA HIS A 48 -36.17 6.07 -15.83
C HIS A 48 -35.99 7.10 -14.69
N PRO A 49 -37.08 7.58 -14.03
CA PRO A 49 -36.98 8.61 -12.99
C PRO A 49 -36.08 8.21 -11.79
N GLN A 50 -35.90 6.91 -11.57
CA GLN A 50 -35.04 6.34 -10.52
C GLN A 50 -33.58 6.11 -10.98
N TYR A 51 -33.18 6.64 -12.14
CA TYR A 51 -31.86 6.39 -12.71
C TYR A 51 -30.71 6.77 -11.76
N GLU A 52 -30.88 7.82 -10.94
CA GLU A 52 -29.86 8.26 -9.99
C GLU A 52 -29.63 7.22 -8.90
N GLU A 53 -30.69 6.62 -8.36
CA GLU A 53 -30.61 5.55 -7.37
C GLU A 53 -30.01 4.28 -7.99
N MET A 54 -30.43 3.91 -9.19
CA MET A 54 -29.90 2.74 -9.91
C MET A 54 -28.40 2.88 -10.22
N TYR A 55 -28.02 4.05 -10.76
CA TYR A 55 -26.62 4.35 -11.06
C TYR A 55 -25.78 4.40 -9.77
N SER A 56 -26.30 5.06 -8.74
CA SER A 56 -25.63 5.14 -7.44
C SER A 56 -25.48 3.76 -6.81
N ALA A 57 -26.51 2.91 -6.81
CA ALA A 57 -26.41 1.56 -6.28
C ALA A 57 -25.38 0.70 -7.04
N ALA A 58 -25.35 0.77 -8.36
CA ALA A 58 -24.41 0.01 -9.18
C ALA A 58 -22.96 0.50 -9.07
N THR A 59 -22.75 1.80 -8.83
CA THR A 59 -21.42 2.40 -8.67
C THR A 59 -20.94 2.47 -7.22
N SER A 60 -21.87 2.41 -6.25
CA SER A 60 -21.60 2.34 -4.81
C SER A 60 -21.46 0.90 -4.32
N SER A 61 -21.94 -0.08 -5.11
CA SER A 61 -21.63 -1.48 -4.84
C SER A 61 -20.13 -1.65 -5.03
N GLY A 62 -19.43 -1.88 -3.91
CA GLY A 62 -17.99 -2.08 -3.91
C GLY A 62 -17.60 -3.11 -4.96
N THR A 63 -16.43 -2.94 -5.57
CA THR A 63 -15.93 -3.88 -6.56
C THR A 63 -15.93 -5.30 -5.98
N LEU A 64 -15.97 -6.36 -6.80
CA LEU A 64 -15.95 -7.75 -6.29
C LEU A 64 -14.77 -8.00 -5.32
N GLN A 65 -13.68 -7.24 -5.46
CA GLN A 65 -12.54 -7.21 -4.54
C GLN A 65 -12.93 -6.81 -3.10
N SER A 66 -13.90 -5.90 -2.92
CA SER A 66 -14.43 -5.50 -1.61
C SER A 66 -15.14 -6.66 -0.87
N PHE A 67 -15.62 -7.67 -1.61
CA PHE A 67 -16.18 -8.90 -1.06
C PHE A 67 -15.15 -10.04 -0.98
N GLY A 68 -13.87 -9.74 -1.17
CA GLY A 68 -12.77 -10.72 -1.08
C GLY A 68 -12.56 -11.55 -2.34
N PHE A 69 -13.24 -11.25 -3.45
CA PHE A 69 -12.97 -11.93 -4.73
C PHE A 69 -11.70 -11.35 -5.38
N VAL A 70 -10.71 -12.21 -5.56
CA VAL A 70 -9.41 -11.86 -6.17
C VAL A 70 -9.32 -12.53 -7.54
N SER A 71 -8.82 -11.81 -8.55
CA SER A 71 -8.61 -12.42 -9.87
C SER A 71 -7.57 -13.55 -9.77
N GLN A 72 -7.69 -14.54 -10.66
CA GLN A 72 -6.74 -15.64 -10.71
C GLN A 72 -5.30 -15.15 -10.95
N GLU A 73 -5.13 -14.12 -11.80
CA GLU A 73 -3.85 -13.48 -12.05
C GLU A 73 -3.23 -12.88 -10.78
N THR A 74 -4.01 -12.13 -10.00
CA THR A 74 -3.55 -11.56 -8.74
C THR A 74 -3.20 -12.64 -7.72
N ASN A 75 -3.99 -13.72 -7.67
CA ASN A 75 -3.67 -14.87 -6.81
C ASN A 75 -2.34 -15.51 -7.21
N HIS A 76 -2.10 -15.76 -8.49
CA HIS A 76 -0.83 -16.33 -8.97
C HIS A 76 0.37 -15.45 -8.61
N ARG A 77 0.27 -14.12 -8.79
CA ARG A 77 1.33 -13.18 -8.38
C ARG A 77 1.56 -13.21 -6.87
N PHE A 78 0.50 -13.28 -6.08
CA PHE A 78 0.60 -13.41 -4.63
C PHE A 78 1.30 -14.71 -4.22
N GLN A 79 1.02 -15.83 -4.88
CA GLN A 79 1.69 -17.10 -4.58
C GLN A 79 3.20 -17.05 -4.89
N TRP A 80 3.58 -16.44 -6.03
CA TRP A 80 5.00 -16.17 -6.32
C TRP A 80 5.64 -15.30 -5.23
N LEU A 81 4.99 -14.20 -4.85
CA LEU A 81 5.47 -13.31 -3.79
C LEU A 81 5.66 -14.05 -2.46
N ARG A 82 4.62 -14.79 -2.04
CA ARG A 82 4.62 -15.57 -0.81
C ARG A 82 5.76 -16.58 -0.80
N TRP A 83 5.91 -17.35 -1.89
CA TRP A 83 6.97 -18.34 -1.99
C TRP A 83 8.35 -17.70 -1.80
N PHE A 84 8.63 -16.60 -2.50
CA PHE A 84 9.94 -15.95 -2.47
C PHE A 84 10.24 -15.28 -1.13
N VAL A 85 9.25 -14.61 -0.53
CA VAL A 85 9.38 -13.94 0.76
C VAL A 85 9.52 -14.94 1.90
N GLU A 86 8.64 -15.95 1.98
CA GLU A 86 8.65 -16.94 3.08
C GLU A 86 9.87 -17.86 3.03
N ARG A 87 10.43 -18.12 1.83
CA ARG A 87 11.64 -18.94 1.65
C ARG A 87 12.93 -18.14 1.59
N ASN A 88 12.86 -16.81 1.64
CA ASN A 88 14.00 -15.91 1.49
C ASN A 88 14.86 -16.24 0.25
N LEU A 89 14.23 -16.41 -0.91
CA LEU A 89 14.93 -16.76 -2.15
C LEU A 89 15.49 -15.52 -2.87
N PRO A 90 16.62 -15.66 -3.59
CA PRO A 90 17.10 -14.61 -4.48
C PRO A 90 16.03 -14.24 -5.50
N ILE A 91 15.79 -12.94 -5.71
CA ILE A 91 14.76 -12.48 -6.66
C ILE A 91 15.03 -12.99 -8.08
N SER A 92 16.30 -13.18 -8.46
CA SER A 92 16.69 -13.75 -9.76
C SER A 92 16.18 -15.17 -9.99
N GLU A 93 15.87 -15.91 -8.92
CA GLU A 93 15.38 -17.29 -9.01
C GLU A 93 14.04 -17.39 -9.73
N VAL A 94 13.24 -16.31 -9.75
CA VAL A 94 11.95 -16.30 -10.49
C VAL A 94 12.14 -16.32 -12.01
N ASP A 95 13.34 -15.95 -12.47
CA ASP A 95 13.72 -16.01 -13.88
C ASP A 95 14.32 -17.36 -14.28
N ASN A 96 14.60 -18.26 -13.32
CA ASN A 96 15.18 -19.57 -13.59
C ASN A 96 14.13 -20.53 -14.20
N ASP A 97 14.49 -21.18 -15.31
CA ASP A 97 13.58 -22.05 -16.06
C ASP A 97 13.15 -23.31 -15.29
N VAL A 98 14.02 -23.86 -14.44
CA VAL A 98 13.67 -25.00 -13.57
C VAL A 98 12.71 -24.56 -12.48
N SER A 99 12.95 -23.42 -11.82
CA SER A 99 12.03 -22.89 -10.82
C SER A 99 10.65 -22.56 -11.42
N ARG A 100 10.62 -22.08 -12.67
CA ARG A 100 9.36 -21.87 -13.42
C ARG A 100 8.65 -23.19 -13.72
N SER A 101 9.36 -24.20 -14.21
CA SER A 101 8.76 -25.50 -14.60
C SER A 101 8.22 -26.29 -13.41
N MET A 102 8.76 -26.06 -12.20
CA MET A 102 8.28 -26.66 -10.95
C MET A 102 7.01 -25.99 -10.40
N SER A 103 6.66 -24.80 -10.89
CA SER A 103 5.48 -24.06 -10.45
C SER A 103 4.27 -24.36 -11.33
N LYS A 104 3.07 -24.34 -10.76
CA LYS A 104 1.80 -24.43 -11.51
C LYS A 104 1.27 -23.06 -11.98
N TRP A 105 2.00 -21.99 -11.69
CA TRP A 105 1.57 -20.62 -11.93
C TRP A 105 2.20 -20.11 -13.22
N PRO A 106 1.52 -19.25 -14.00
CA PRO A 106 2.15 -18.58 -15.12
C PRO A 106 3.44 -17.88 -14.67
N PRO A 107 4.52 -17.99 -15.46
CA PRO A 107 5.80 -17.41 -15.10
C PRO A 107 5.71 -15.88 -15.02
N ILE A 108 6.45 -15.31 -14.07
CA ILE A 108 6.63 -13.85 -13.96
C ILE A 108 8.12 -13.54 -14.07
N SER A 109 8.43 -12.26 -14.34
CA SER A 109 9.81 -11.79 -14.33
C SER A 109 10.23 -11.29 -12.94
N SER A 110 11.53 -11.24 -12.67
CA SER A 110 12.08 -10.55 -11.48
C SER A 110 11.60 -9.10 -11.37
N LYS A 111 11.47 -8.40 -12.51
CA LYS A 111 10.91 -7.04 -12.57
C LYS A 111 9.46 -7.00 -12.08
N ALA A 112 8.63 -7.94 -12.52
CA ALA A 112 7.23 -8.02 -12.09
C ALA A 112 7.10 -8.40 -10.61
N LEU A 113 7.92 -9.35 -10.13
CA LEU A 113 7.96 -9.73 -8.72
C LEU A 113 8.36 -8.54 -7.82
N LYS A 114 9.42 -7.79 -8.19
CA LYS A 114 9.82 -6.57 -7.49
C LYS A 114 8.71 -5.52 -7.45
N ALA A 115 8.02 -5.30 -8.57
CA ALA A 115 6.89 -4.38 -8.60
C ALA A 115 5.79 -4.81 -7.61
N CYS A 116 5.47 -6.12 -7.56
CA CYS A 116 4.52 -6.65 -6.58
C CYS A 116 5.01 -6.43 -5.13
N MET A 117 6.30 -6.70 -4.85
CA MET A 117 6.91 -6.45 -3.54
C MET A 117 6.76 -4.98 -3.12
N HIS A 118 7.05 -4.04 -4.01
CA HIS A 118 6.90 -2.60 -3.73
C HIS A 118 5.44 -2.21 -3.44
N THR A 119 4.49 -2.72 -4.23
CA THR A 119 3.07 -2.45 -4.00
C THR A 119 2.62 -3.01 -2.64
N VAL A 120 3.03 -4.24 -2.30
CA VAL A 120 2.68 -4.85 -1.01
C VAL A 120 3.34 -4.10 0.14
N ALA A 121 4.62 -3.73 0.02
CA ALA A 121 5.31 -2.94 1.04
C ALA A 121 4.60 -1.61 1.31
N LYS A 122 4.14 -0.91 0.26
CA LYS A 122 3.35 0.32 0.40
C LYS A 122 2.03 0.08 1.13
N ASN A 123 1.29 -0.98 0.76
CA ASN A 123 0.00 -1.30 1.38
C ASN A 123 0.16 -1.73 2.84
N VAL A 124 1.17 -2.55 3.14
CA VAL A 124 1.53 -2.94 4.51
C VAL A 124 1.97 -1.71 5.31
N GLY A 125 2.68 -0.76 4.70
CA GLY A 125 3.07 0.49 5.32
C GLY A 125 1.88 1.31 5.83
N VAL A 126 0.78 1.36 5.07
CA VAL A 126 -0.47 2.01 5.51
C VAL A 126 -1.08 1.31 6.73
N VAL A 127 -1.04 -0.02 6.77
CA VAL A 127 -1.51 -0.79 7.93
C VAL A 127 -0.62 -0.54 9.16
N ILE A 128 0.71 -0.51 8.97
CA ILE A 128 1.66 -0.21 10.05
C ILE A 128 1.44 1.22 10.58
N ASP A 129 1.23 2.21 9.72
CA ASP A 129 0.89 3.59 10.13
C ASP A 129 -0.32 3.60 11.07
N GLN A 130 -1.42 2.94 10.67
CA GLN A 130 -2.62 2.83 11.49
C GLN A 130 -2.35 2.10 12.82
N GLU A 131 -1.62 0.98 12.78
CA GLU A 131 -1.27 0.17 13.94
C GLU A 131 -0.39 0.92 14.95
N LEU A 132 0.57 1.73 14.50
CA LEU A 132 1.44 2.55 15.35
C LEU A 132 0.68 3.61 16.14
N GLY A 133 -0.47 4.07 15.62
CA GLY A 133 -1.30 5.09 16.25
C GLY A 133 -0.56 6.41 16.48
N VAL A 134 -0.78 7.02 17.65
CA VAL A 134 -0.20 8.32 18.06
C VAL A 134 0.80 8.21 19.21
N SER A 135 1.03 7.00 19.72
CA SER A 135 1.96 6.74 20.82
C SER A 135 2.59 5.36 20.65
N PHE A 136 3.90 5.33 20.39
CA PHE A 136 4.66 4.10 20.19
C PHE A 136 6.12 4.29 20.61
N GLY A 137 6.80 3.20 20.90
CA GLY A 137 8.24 3.16 21.13
C GLY A 137 9.02 2.89 19.86
N LEU A 138 10.27 3.33 19.82
CA LEU A 138 11.24 2.95 18.79
C LEU A 138 12.29 2.02 19.40
N MET A 139 12.60 0.95 18.69
CA MET A 139 13.72 0.06 19.01
C MET A 139 14.63 -0.01 17.80
N PHE A 140 15.94 0.15 17.97
CA PHE A 140 16.87 0.06 16.86
C PHE A 140 18.12 -0.73 17.23
N ASP A 141 18.73 -1.31 16.22
CA ASP A 141 19.98 -2.04 16.32
C ASP A 141 20.89 -1.66 15.15
N GLY A 142 22.18 -1.47 15.45
CA GLY A 142 23.20 -1.09 14.47
C GLY A 142 24.26 -2.16 14.37
N TRP A 143 24.45 -2.74 13.17
CA TRP A 143 25.50 -3.73 12.95
C TRP A 143 26.31 -3.43 11.71
N SER A 144 27.45 -4.09 11.58
CA SER A 144 28.38 -3.90 10.46
C SER A 144 28.60 -5.20 9.72
N HIS A 145 28.63 -5.14 8.39
CA HIS A 145 29.03 -6.26 7.55
C HIS A 145 29.92 -5.76 6.42
N GLY A 146 31.19 -6.18 6.42
CA GLY A 146 32.19 -5.61 5.52
C GLY A 146 32.44 -4.13 5.81
N SER A 147 32.41 -3.29 4.76
CA SER A 147 32.53 -1.83 4.87
C SER A 147 31.19 -1.12 5.15
N MET A 148 30.08 -1.86 5.22
CA MET A 148 28.74 -1.29 5.33
C MET A 148 28.23 -1.37 6.77
N HIS A 149 27.72 -0.25 7.28
CA HIS A 149 26.96 -0.19 8.53
C HIS A 149 25.47 -0.20 8.22
N TYR A 150 24.71 -1.02 8.93
CA TYR A 150 23.27 -1.15 8.79
C TYR A 150 22.59 -0.71 10.08
N ILE A 151 21.42 -0.10 9.95
CA ILE A 151 20.49 0.06 11.07
C ILE A 151 19.17 -0.61 10.71
N GLY A 152 18.71 -1.46 11.63
CA GLY A 152 17.33 -1.88 11.71
C GLY A 152 16.57 -0.98 12.67
N LEU A 153 15.45 -0.41 12.23
CA LEU A 153 14.54 0.39 13.06
C LEU A 153 13.20 -0.33 13.16
N TYR A 154 12.72 -0.51 14.39
CA TYR A 154 11.47 -1.17 14.74
C TYR A 154 10.55 -0.20 15.48
N GLY A 155 9.25 -0.28 15.17
CA GLY A 155 8.18 0.33 15.95
C GLY A 155 7.66 -0.69 16.95
N VAL A 156 7.52 -0.26 18.21
CA VAL A 156 7.03 -1.08 19.32
C VAL A 156 5.79 -0.44 19.89
N TYR A 157 4.67 -1.16 19.91
CA TYR A 157 3.38 -0.62 20.32
C TYR A 157 2.50 -1.72 20.93
N ASP A 158 1.44 -1.33 21.62
CA ASP A 158 0.47 -2.27 22.19
C ASP A 158 -0.75 -2.37 21.27
N VAL A 159 -1.17 -3.60 20.98
CA VAL A 159 -2.45 -3.88 20.31
C VAL A 159 -3.23 -4.84 21.19
N MET A 160 -4.32 -4.36 21.80
CA MET A 160 -5.21 -5.15 22.66
C MET A 160 -4.49 -5.82 23.83
N GLY A 161 -3.55 -5.13 24.47
CA GLY A 161 -2.78 -5.65 25.62
C GLY A 161 -1.63 -6.58 25.23
N ALA A 162 -1.35 -6.72 23.93
CA ALA A 162 -0.21 -7.49 23.43
C ALA A 162 0.80 -6.56 22.75
N ARG A 163 2.05 -6.61 23.24
CA ARG A 163 3.19 -5.95 22.59
C ARG A 163 3.37 -6.47 21.17
N ARG A 164 3.44 -5.55 20.22
CA ARG A 164 3.76 -5.77 18.81
C ARG A 164 5.06 -5.07 18.46
N GLU A 165 5.79 -5.69 17.55
CA GLU A 165 7.04 -5.18 17.00
C GLU A 165 6.98 -5.30 15.48
N ARG A 166 7.27 -4.20 14.78
CA ARG A 166 7.32 -4.16 13.30
C ARG A 166 8.59 -3.51 12.84
N LEU A 167 9.27 -4.14 11.88
CA LEU A 167 10.40 -3.53 11.19
C LEU A 167 9.86 -2.36 10.33
N LEU A 168 10.32 -1.15 10.63
CA LEU A 168 9.95 0.07 9.91
C LEU A 168 10.94 0.36 8.79
N SER A 169 12.22 0.09 9.02
CA SER A 169 13.28 0.29 8.04
C SER A 169 14.47 -0.61 8.33
N LEU A 170 15.11 -1.05 7.26
CA LEU A 170 16.42 -1.66 7.27
C LEU A 170 17.25 -0.95 6.21
N SER A 171 18.19 -0.11 6.64
CA SER A 171 18.94 0.75 5.72
C SER A 171 20.43 0.74 6.04
N PRO A 172 21.30 0.75 5.01
CA PRO A 172 22.70 1.05 5.21
C PRO A 172 22.87 2.54 5.57
N LEU A 173 23.78 2.85 6.49
CA LEU A 173 24.33 4.20 6.64
C LEU A 173 25.50 4.32 5.68
N GLY A 174 25.45 5.34 4.82
CA GLY A 174 26.52 5.60 3.85
C GLY A 174 27.88 5.86 4.52
N GLU A 175 28.93 5.94 3.70
CA GLU A 175 30.27 6.35 4.11
C GLU A 175 30.26 7.80 4.59
N GLY A 176 29.86 8.05 5.85
CA GLY A 176 29.69 9.42 6.33
C GLY A 176 29.30 9.60 7.78
N GLY A 177 28.85 8.57 8.50
CA GLY A 177 28.81 8.68 9.95
C GLY A 177 27.86 7.73 10.66
N GLN A 178 28.43 6.93 11.54
CA GLN A 178 27.76 6.35 12.71
C GLN A 178 27.44 7.42 13.76
N SER A 179 27.27 8.68 13.34
CA SER A 179 27.03 9.80 14.24
C SER A 179 25.58 9.76 14.70
N ALA A 180 25.34 10.21 15.94
CA ALA A 180 23.98 10.32 16.45
C ALA A 180 23.10 11.19 15.55
N GLU A 181 23.68 12.21 14.92
CA GLU A 181 23.01 13.11 13.98
C GLU A 181 22.52 12.38 12.71
N ALA A 182 23.35 11.51 12.12
CA ALA A 182 22.97 10.71 10.96
C ALA A 182 21.86 9.69 11.31
N HIS A 183 21.95 9.09 12.51
CA HIS A 183 20.90 8.19 13.01
C HIS A 183 19.57 8.93 13.20
N VAL A 184 19.61 10.14 13.77
CA VAL A 184 18.43 10.97 14.00
C VAL A 184 17.76 11.36 12.68
N GLU A 185 18.54 11.74 11.67
CA GLU A 185 18.00 12.10 10.35
C GLU A 185 17.36 10.89 9.65
N MET A 186 18.00 9.72 9.74
CA MET A 186 17.43 8.47 9.26
C MET A 186 16.11 8.16 9.99
N ILE A 187 16.06 8.28 11.32
CA ILE A 187 14.84 8.04 12.10
C ILE A 187 13.72 8.98 11.64
N ARG A 188 13.99 10.28 11.48
CA ARG A 188 12.98 11.26 10.99
C ARG A 188 12.47 10.89 9.60
N THR A 189 13.37 10.58 8.68
CA THR A 189 13.00 10.14 7.32
C THR A 189 12.09 8.91 7.35
N VAL A 190 12.39 7.94 8.22
CA VAL A 190 11.54 6.75 8.36
C VAL A 190 10.19 7.09 8.97
N LEU A 191 10.13 7.96 9.98
CA LEU A 191 8.87 8.40 10.59
C LEU A 191 7.96 9.09 9.55
N ASP A 192 8.54 9.92 8.67
CA ASP A 192 7.79 10.60 7.60
C ASP A 192 7.12 9.63 6.63
N VAL A 193 7.75 8.49 6.33
CA VAL A 193 7.14 7.43 5.49
C VAL A 193 5.83 6.90 6.08
N TYR A 194 5.72 6.88 7.41
CA TYR A 194 4.55 6.41 8.15
C TYR A 194 3.67 7.55 8.68
N ASN A 195 3.83 8.78 8.17
CA ASN A 195 3.11 9.97 8.62
C ASN A 195 3.23 10.23 10.14
N LYS A 196 4.38 9.90 10.73
CA LYS A 196 4.64 10.05 12.17
C LYS A 196 5.60 11.19 12.45
N THR A 197 5.56 11.68 13.68
CA THR A 197 6.49 12.70 14.18
C THR A 197 7.20 12.21 15.44
N THR A 198 8.31 12.84 15.81
CA THR A 198 9.04 12.50 17.04
C THR A 198 8.21 12.71 18.30
N ALA A 199 7.22 13.60 18.27
CA ALA A 199 6.30 13.83 19.39
C ALA A 199 5.39 12.63 19.69
N MET A 200 5.19 11.73 18.72
CA MET A 200 4.43 10.49 18.89
C MET A 200 5.29 9.34 19.46
N VAL A 201 6.61 9.54 19.55
CA VAL A 201 7.53 8.55 20.06
C VAL A 201 7.58 8.66 21.58
N ALA A 202 7.04 7.65 22.27
CA ALA A 202 6.97 7.60 23.72
C ALA A 202 8.33 7.28 24.38
N PHE A 203 9.14 6.45 23.71
CA PHE A 203 10.47 6.08 24.18
C PHE A 203 11.33 5.54 23.05
N ILE A 204 12.65 5.51 23.28
CA ILE A 204 13.60 4.87 22.36
C ILE A 204 14.51 3.88 23.10
N VAL A 205 14.79 2.74 22.48
CA VAL A 205 15.69 1.68 22.98
C VAL A 205 16.68 1.29 21.88
N GLY A 206 17.93 1.03 22.27
CA GLY A 206 18.95 0.47 21.40
C GLY A 206 20.04 -0.24 22.22
N ASP A 207 21.03 -0.80 21.54
CA ASP A 207 22.14 -1.57 22.13
C ASP A 207 23.25 -0.69 22.73
N ASN A 208 23.55 0.47 22.14
CA ASN A 208 24.68 1.30 22.51
C ASN A 208 24.31 2.52 23.38
N CYS A 209 24.48 2.38 24.71
CA CYS A 209 24.06 3.36 25.72
C CYS A 209 24.46 4.82 25.43
N ASN A 210 25.70 5.12 25.01
CA ASN A 210 26.14 6.50 24.81
C ASN A 210 25.54 7.13 23.53
N THR A 211 25.49 6.36 22.45
CA THR A 211 24.85 6.78 21.20
C THR A 211 23.34 6.94 21.39
N ASN A 212 22.70 6.03 22.14
CA ASN A 212 21.28 6.09 22.47
C ASN A 212 20.91 7.33 23.28
N GLN A 213 21.71 7.69 24.29
CA GLN A 213 21.49 8.90 25.09
C GLN A 213 21.54 10.17 24.23
N LYS A 214 22.52 10.25 23.32
CA LYS A 214 22.65 11.39 22.42
C LYS A 214 21.49 11.44 21.41
N ILE A 215 21.09 10.31 20.83
CA ILE A 215 19.93 10.21 19.93
C ILE A 215 18.64 10.61 20.65
N ALA A 216 18.39 10.07 21.85
CA ALA A 216 17.20 10.38 22.66
C ALA A 216 17.12 11.88 22.97
N THR A 217 18.26 12.49 23.32
CA THR A 217 18.36 13.94 23.58
C THR A 217 18.08 14.76 22.32
N LEU A 218 18.66 14.39 21.17
CA LEU A 218 18.44 15.07 19.89
C LEU A 218 17.02 14.93 19.35
N LEU A 219 16.32 13.84 19.70
CA LEU A 219 14.91 13.62 19.35
C LEU A 219 13.94 14.25 20.34
N GLY A 220 14.40 14.59 21.55
CA GLY A 220 13.54 15.06 22.66
C GLY A 220 12.67 13.94 23.25
N VAL A 221 13.12 12.68 23.20
CA VAL A 221 12.36 11.49 23.54
C VAL A 221 12.95 10.82 24.80
N PRO A 222 12.12 10.28 25.73
CA PRO A 222 12.62 9.53 26.88
C PRO A 222 13.43 8.27 26.50
N LEU A 223 14.49 8.01 27.26
CA LEU A 223 15.25 6.74 27.22
C LEU A 223 14.91 5.90 28.46
N PRO A 224 14.24 4.74 28.35
CA PRO A 224 14.01 3.85 29.48
C PRO A 224 15.36 3.32 29.97
N ARG A 225 15.65 3.44 31.27
CA ARG A 225 16.85 2.84 31.85
C ARG A 225 16.71 1.32 31.86
N SER A 226 17.72 0.60 31.37
CA SER A 226 17.82 -0.83 31.64
C SER A 226 18.00 -1.02 33.15
N THR A 227 16.96 -1.52 33.81
CA THR A 227 17.11 -2.09 35.15
C THR A 227 17.51 -3.54 34.92
N THR A 228 18.81 -3.81 34.99
CA THR A 228 19.30 -5.18 35.14
C THR A 228 18.84 -5.67 36.51
N SER A 229 17.83 -6.54 36.53
CA SER A 229 17.50 -7.40 37.68
C SER A 229 18.30 -8.69 37.61
#